data_AF-A0A2E2T1M5-F1
#
_entry.id   AF-A0A2E2T1M5-F1
#
_cell.length_a   1.000
_cell.length_b   1.000
_cell.length_c   1.000
_cell.angle_alpha   90.00
_cell.angle_beta   90.00
_cell.angle_gamma   90.00
#
_symmetry.space_group_name_H-M   'P 1'
#
loop_
_entity.id
_entity.type
_entity.pdbx_description
1 polymer ?
#
loop_
_entity_poly.entity_id
_entity_poly.type
_entity_poly.pdbx_seq_one_letter_code
_entity_poly.pdbx_strand_id
1 'polypeptide(L)'
;MVRRKGDGSTLDLFTDWEPPKVAVRFEDDARVRADNVAERISRMVAEVLRDADMSRGDIAGAMGDFMGKPVSKAMLDAYAGQARGDHNISLARAIALVAVTKDARVIGSELEPLGLAVVPKRDLHGLRHLAWSERSRKAQAMADAEYQLWKGLA
;
A
#
# COMPACT_ATOMS: atom_id res chain seq x y z
N MET A 1 31.79 9.59 -12.75
CA MET A 1 32.08 8.65 -11.64
C MET A 1 32.21 7.26 -12.24
N VAL A 2 33.40 6.64 -12.13
CA VAL A 2 33.64 5.28 -12.65
C VAL A 2 32.94 4.28 -11.72
N ARG A 3 32.03 3.46 -12.27
CA ARG A 3 31.40 2.36 -11.54
C ARG A 3 32.50 1.41 -11.07
N ARG A 4 32.74 1.31 -9.76
CA ARG A 4 33.68 0.32 -9.21
C ARG A 4 33.20 -1.06 -9.62
N LYS A 5 34.08 -1.84 -10.25
CA LYS A 5 33.85 -3.25 -10.56
C LYS A 5 33.63 -3.96 -9.22
N GLY A 6 32.45 -4.56 -9.04
CA GLY A 6 32.08 -5.21 -7.78
C GLY A 6 33.09 -6.29 -7.38
N ASP A 7 33.28 -6.48 -6.08
CA ASP A 7 34.10 -7.55 -5.54
C ASP A 7 33.47 -8.91 -5.90
N GLY A 8 34.13 -9.67 -6.77
CA GLY A 8 33.66 -10.98 -7.22
C GLY A 8 33.97 -12.13 -6.26
N SER A 9 34.64 -11.85 -5.14
CA SER A 9 34.97 -12.86 -4.12
C SER A 9 33.92 -12.95 -3.00
N THR A 10 33.16 -11.87 -2.79
CA THR A 10 32.04 -11.84 -1.85
C THR A 10 30.80 -12.42 -2.53
N LEU A 11 30.32 -13.58 -2.06
CA LEU A 11 29.02 -14.12 -2.45
C LEU A 11 27.93 -13.10 -2.10
N ASP A 12 27.12 -12.73 -3.09
CA ASP A 12 25.98 -11.85 -2.87
C ASP A 12 24.87 -12.62 -2.14
N LEU A 13 24.77 -12.39 -0.83
CA LEU A 13 23.84 -13.09 0.06
C LEU A 13 22.38 -12.67 -0.15
N PHE A 14 22.12 -11.66 -0.97
CA PHE A 14 20.78 -11.10 -1.21
C PHE A 14 20.29 -11.28 -2.64
N THR A 15 20.93 -12.12 -3.45
CA THR A 15 20.50 -12.36 -4.84
C THR A 15 19.05 -12.82 -4.93
N ASP A 16 18.58 -13.58 -3.93
CA ASP A 16 17.21 -14.11 -3.87
C ASP A 16 16.32 -13.40 -2.83
N TRP A 17 16.81 -12.33 -2.20
CA TRP A 17 16.05 -11.62 -1.16
C TRP A 17 15.25 -10.47 -1.76
N GLU A 18 13.94 -10.67 -1.90
CA GLU A 18 13.01 -9.60 -2.24
C GLU A 18 12.45 -8.95 -0.97
N PRO A 19 12.58 -7.62 -0.81
CA PRO A 19 12.02 -6.93 0.35
C PRO A 19 10.48 -7.08 0.36
N PRO A 20 9.88 -7.33 1.53
CA PRO A 20 8.44 -7.43 1.64
C PRO A 20 7.78 -6.11 1.23
N LYS A 21 6.77 -6.19 0.37
CA LYS A 21 6.02 -5.02 -0.13
C LYS A 21 5.07 -4.53 0.98
N VAL A 22 5.47 -3.47 1.68
CA VAL A 22 4.71 -2.90 2.82
C VAL A 22 3.67 -1.86 2.37
N ALA A 23 3.91 -1.22 1.23
CA ALA A 23 3.03 -0.16 0.73
C ALA A 23 1.84 -0.75 -0.03
N VAL A 24 0.62 -0.35 0.38
CA VAL A 24 -0.61 -0.70 -0.32
C VAL A 24 -0.85 0.31 -1.46
N ARG A 25 -0.14 0.14 -2.57
CA ARG A 25 -0.32 0.96 -3.79
C ARG A 25 -0.14 0.13 -5.05
N PHE A 26 -0.52 0.68 -6.20
CA PHE A 26 -0.14 0.13 -7.50
C PHE A 26 1.36 0.37 -7.73
N GLU A 27 2.08 -0.64 -8.26
CA GLU A 27 3.52 -0.50 -8.55
C GLU A 27 3.76 0.24 -9.87
N ASP A 28 2.86 0.02 -10.82
CA ASP A 28 2.88 0.68 -12.12
C ASP A 28 1.80 1.76 -12.16
N ASP A 29 2.21 2.97 -11.77
CA ASP A 29 1.35 4.16 -11.80
C ASP A 29 0.82 4.45 -13.22
N ALA A 30 1.49 4.01 -14.28
CA ALA A 30 1.03 4.24 -15.65
C ALA A 30 -0.28 3.49 -15.95
N ARG A 31 -0.54 2.35 -15.29
CA ARG A 31 -1.77 1.56 -15.45
C ARG A 31 -2.98 2.27 -14.87
N VAL A 32 -2.77 3.04 -13.80
CA VAL A 32 -3.85 3.74 -13.09
C VAL A 32 -3.92 5.23 -13.41
N ARG A 33 -2.90 5.80 -14.04
CA ARG A 33 -2.85 7.22 -14.44
C ARG A 33 -4.07 7.60 -15.28
N ALA A 34 -4.69 8.73 -14.94
CA ALA A 34 -5.81 9.31 -15.69
C ALA A 34 -5.80 10.84 -15.55
N ASP A 35 -6.57 11.52 -16.39
CA ASP A 35 -6.61 12.98 -16.44
C ASP A 35 -7.43 13.59 -15.30
N ASN A 36 -8.37 12.83 -14.73
CA ASN A 36 -9.16 13.23 -13.57
C ASN A 36 -9.27 12.11 -12.53
N VAL A 37 -9.71 12.48 -11.32
CA VAL A 37 -9.80 11.57 -10.16
C VAL A 37 -10.79 10.43 -10.41
N ALA A 38 -11.94 10.71 -11.02
CA ALA A 38 -12.99 9.72 -11.29
C ALA A 38 -12.48 8.60 -12.21
N GLU A 39 -11.87 8.97 -13.34
CA GLU A 39 -11.26 8.01 -14.26
C GLU A 39 -10.13 7.22 -13.62
N ARG A 40 -9.33 7.87 -12.77
CA ARG A 40 -8.25 7.22 -12.04
C ARG A 40 -8.80 6.12 -11.13
N ILE A 41 -9.84 6.44 -10.35
CA ILE A 41 -10.54 5.47 -9.50
C ILE A 41 -11.13 4.34 -10.33
N SER A 42 -11.77 4.62 -11.47
CA SER A 42 -12.30 3.58 -12.35
C SER A 42 -11.21 2.64 -12.87
N ARG A 43 -10.03 3.17 -13.24
CA ARG A 43 -8.86 2.34 -13.62
C ARG A 43 -8.39 1.49 -12.45
N MET A 44 -8.26 2.06 -11.26
CA MET A 44 -7.87 1.31 -10.07
C MET A 44 -8.85 0.18 -9.75
N VAL A 45 -10.16 0.44 -9.84
CA VAL A 45 -11.20 -0.59 -9.67
C VAL A 45 -11.08 -1.66 -10.74
N ALA A 46 -10.83 -1.28 -12.00
CA ALA A 46 -10.63 -2.23 -13.08
C ALA A 46 -9.41 -3.14 -12.86
N GLU A 47 -8.31 -2.60 -12.32
CA GLU A 47 -7.12 -3.37 -11.96
C GLU A 47 -7.40 -4.33 -10.79
N VAL A 48 -8.03 -3.85 -9.70
CA VAL A 48 -8.40 -4.73 -8.58
C VAL A 48 -9.32 -5.87 -9.03
N LEU A 49 -10.30 -5.59 -9.87
CA LEU A 49 -11.20 -6.61 -10.41
C LEU A 49 -10.51 -7.56 -11.41
N ARG A 50 -9.40 -7.15 -12.02
CA ARG A 50 -8.62 -7.98 -12.94
C ARG A 50 -7.67 -8.91 -12.19
N ASP A 51 -7.06 -8.40 -11.13
CA ASP A 51 -6.08 -9.13 -10.31
C ASP A 51 -6.75 -10.03 -9.27
N ALA A 52 -8.07 -9.93 -9.07
CA ALA A 52 -8.80 -10.77 -8.14
C ALA A 52 -8.96 -12.22 -8.66
N ASP A 53 -8.72 -13.19 -7.79
CA ASP A 53 -8.93 -14.63 -8.06
C ASP A 53 -10.42 -15.04 -8.15
N MET A 54 -11.34 -14.08 -8.02
CA MET A 54 -12.79 -14.30 -7.99
C MET A 54 -13.44 -13.76 -9.26
N SER A 55 -14.52 -14.40 -9.71
CA SER A 55 -15.31 -13.85 -10.80
C SER A 55 -15.98 -12.54 -10.36
N ARG A 56 -16.19 -11.60 -11.29
CA ARG A 56 -16.91 -10.35 -10.99
C ARG A 56 -18.32 -10.59 -10.44
N GLY A 57 -18.96 -11.71 -10.81
CA GLY A 57 -20.26 -12.09 -10.27
C GLY A 57 -20.18 -12.45 -8.78
N ASP A 58 -19.18 -13.25 -8.41
CA ASP A 58 -18.96 -13.66 -7.02
C ASP A 58 -18.55 -12.47 -6.15
N ILE A 59 -17.69 -11.59 -6.68
CA ILE A 59 -17.32 -10.34 -6.01
C ILE A 59 -18.57 -9.48 -5.76
N ALA A 60 -19.44 -9.34 -6.76
CA ALA A 60 -20.68 -8.57 -6.59
C ALA A 60 -21.60 -9.17 -5.53
N GLY A 61 -21.77 -10.50 -5.52
CA GLY A 61 -22.52 -11.22 -4.49
C GLY A 61 -21.95 -10.98 -3.09
N ALA A 62 -20.66 -11.23 -2.90
CA ALA A 62 -19.98 -11.05 -1.62
C ALA A 62 -19.97 -9.57 -1.15
N MET A 63 -19.86 -8.61 -2.07
CA MET A 63 -20.04 -7.20 -1.75
C MET A 63 -21.46 -6.91 -1.30
N GLY A 64 -22.46 -7.53 -1.94
CA GLY A 64 -23.87 -7.39 -1.55
C GLY A 64 -24.13 -7.92 -0.14
N ASP A 65 -23.58 -9.08 0.18
CA ASP A 65 -23.64 -9.69 1.51
C ASP A 65 -22.97 -8.80 2.56
N PHE A 66 -21.78 -8.28 2.26
CA PHE A 66 -21.07 -7.35 3.15
C PHE A 66 -21.86 -6.07 3.41
N MET A 67 -22.55 -5.53 2.39
CA MET A 67 -23.29 -4.28 2.48
C MET A 67 -24.74 -4.44 3.00
N GLY A 68 -25.26 -5.67 3.05
CA GLY A 68 -26.67 -5.94 3.34
C GLY A 68 -27.64 -5.43 2.25
N LYS A 69 -27.17 -5.22 1.02
CA LYS A 69 -27.98 -4.75 -0.12
C LYS A 69 -27.41 -5.27 -1.44
N PRO A 70 -28.26 -5.56 -2.45
CA PRO A 70 -27.80 -6.18 -3.68
C PRO A 70 -26.81 -5.29 -4.44
N VAL A 71 -25.70 -5.91 -4.86
CA VAL A 71 -24.73 -5.36 -5.80
C VAL A 71 -24.70 -6.28 -7.01
N SER A 72 -24.81 -5.73 -8.22
CA SER A 72 -24.82 -6.53 -9.45
C SER A 72 -23.48 -6.47 -10.16
N LYS A 73 -23.17 -7.51 -10.94
CA LYS A 73 -21.99 -7.53 -11.83
C LYS A 73 -21.96 -6.30 -12.75
N ALA A 74 -23.11 -5.90 -13.29
CA ALA A 74 -23.22 -4.74 -14.16
C ALA A 74 -22.84 -3.42 -13.46
N MET A 75 -23.07 -3.30 -12.14
CA MET A 75 -22.57 -2.15 -11.38
C MET A 75 -21.04 -2.15 -11.32
N LEU A 76 -20.41 -3.30 -11.08
CA LEU A 76 -18.95 -3.41 -11.06
C LEU A 76 -18.34 -3.10 -12.43
N ASP A 77 -18.96 -3.61 -13.50
CA ASP A 77 -18.55 -3.32 -14.88
C ASP A 77 -18.69 -1.82 -15.19
N ALA A 78 -19.73 -1.16 -14.68
CA ALA A 78 -19.89 0.29 -14.81
C ALA A 78 -18.82 1.07 -14.04
N TYR A 79 -18.48 0.67 -12.81
CA TYR A 79 -17.43 1.33 -12.01
C TYR A 79 -16.05 1.21 -12.65
N ALA A 80 -15.76 0.07 -13.28
CA ALA A 80 -14.51 -0.16 -14.02
C ALA A 80 -14.47 0.52 -15.40
N GLY A 81 -15.63 0.96 -15.91
CA GLY A 81 -15.77 1.52 -17.25
C GLY A 81 -15.52 3.02 -17.33
N GLN A 82 -14.49 3.44 -18.06
CA GLN A 82 -14.14 4.86 -18.28
C GLN A 82 -15.21 5.65 -19.06
N ALA A 83 -16.08 4.97 -19.81
CA ALA A 83 -17.01 5.61 -20.74
C ALA A 83 -18.23 6.26 -20.06
N ARG A 84 -18.43 6.07 -18.75
CA ARG A 84 -19.57 6.63 -18.00
C ARG A 84 -19.05 7.45 -16.83
N GLY A 85 -18.64 8.70 -17.09
CA GLY A 85 -18.14 9.63 -16.07
C GLY A 85 -19.08 9.83 -14.85
N ASP A 86 -20.37 9.48 -14.98
CA ASP A 86 -21.35 9.54 -13.90
C ASP A 86 -21.38 8.32 -12.96
N HIS A 87 -20.76 7.19 -13.32
CA HIS A 87 -20.87 5.95 -12.54
C HIS A 87 -19.62 5.74 -11.67
N ASN A 88 -19.41 6.64 -10.72
CA ASN A 88 -18.32 6.51 -9.75
C ASN A 88 -18.69 5.57 -8.60
N ILE A 89 -17.71 4.75 -8.19
CA ILE A 89 -17.88 3.92 -7.00
C ILE A 89 -17.97 4.82 -5.76
N SER A 90 -19.06 4.70 -5.00
CA SER A 90 -19.19 5.37 -3.70
C SER A 90 -18.18 4.79 -2.70
N LEU A 91 -17.71 5.58 -1.74
CA LEU A 91 -16.78 5.12 -0.69
C LEU A 91 -17.25 3.83 0.02
N ALA A 92 -18.54 3.73 0.36
CA ALA A 92 -19.10 2.53 0.99
C ALA A 92 -18.91 1.25 0.14
N ARG A 93 -19.01 1.37 -1.19
CA ARG A 93 -18.77 0.25 -2.12
C ARG A 93 -17.29 -0.02 -2.33
N ALA A 94 -16.45 1.01 -2.30
CA ALA A 94 -15.00 0.81 -2.31
C ALA A 94 -14.56 0.05 -1.05
N ILE A 95 -15.09 0.37 0.13
CA ILE A 95 -14.85 -0.39 1.36
C ILE A 95 -15.29 -1.85 1.20
N ALA A 96 -16.48 -2.09 0.64
CA ALA A 96 -16.96 -3.45 0.37
C ALA A 96 -16.05 -4.22 -0.61
N LEU A 97 -15.58 -3.55 -1.68
CA LEU A 97 -14.63 -4.13 -2.62
C LEU A 97 -13.35 -4.56 -1.90
N VAL A 98 -12.72 -3.66 -1.13
CA VAL A 98 -11.52 -3.96 -0.34
C VAL A 98 -11.77 -5.10 0.67
N ALA A 99 -12.94 -5.12 1.31
CA ALA A 99 -13.28 -6.15 2.28
C ALA A 99 -13.38 -7.55 1.64
N VAL A 100 -13.86 -7.63 0.40
CA VAL A 100 -14.02 -8.89 -0.35
C VAL A 100 -12.73 -9.32 -1.02
N THR A 101 -12.06 -8.43 -1.75
CA THR A 101 -10.85 -8.74 -2.52
C THR A 101 -9.58 -8.74 -1.68
N LYS A 102 -9.64 -8.20 -0.44
CA LYS A 102 -8.48 -7.95 0.44
C LYS A 102 -7.44 -7.03 -0.17
N ASP A 103 -7.80 -6.31 -1.22
CA ASP A 103 -6.94 -5.42 -1.95
C ASP A 103 -7.32 -3.96 -1.67
N ALA A 104 -6.50 -3.28 -0.88
CA ALA A 104 -6.72 -1.90 -0.49
C ALA A 104 -6.02 -0.86 -1.40
N ARG A 105 -5.44 -1.27 -2.55
CA ARG A 105 -4.67 -0.38 -3.44
C ARG A 105 -5.47 0.82 -3.93
N VAL A 106 -6.77 0.65 -4.21
CA VAL A 106 -7.68 1.75 -4.61
C VAL A 106 -7.69 2.88 -3.58
N ILE A 107 -7.71 2.55 -2.29
CA ILE A 107 -7.74 3.55 -1.21
C ILE A 107 -6.32 4.08 -0.95
N GLY A 108 -5.33 3.19 -0.89
CA GLY A 108 -3.95 3.56 -0.58
C GLY A 108 -3.35 4.52 -1.60
N SER A 109 -3.53 4.25 -2.89
CA SER A 109 -3.02 5.11 -3.97
C SER A 109 -3.70 6.48 -4.03
N GLU A 110 -4.97 6.61 -3.67
CA GLU A 110 -5.66 7.91 -3.63
C GLU A 110 -5.25 8.77 -2.42
N LEU A 111 -4.81 8.14 -1.34
CA LEU A 111 -4.36 8.85 -0.13
C LEU A 111 -2.91 9.33 -0.22
N GLU A 112 -2.08 8.73 -1.07
CA GLU A 112 -0.67 9.06 -1.22
C GLU A 112 -0.39 10.51 -1.62
N PRO A 113 -1.10 11.12 -2.61
CA PRO A 113 -0.96 12.54 -2.94
C PRO A 113 -1.29 13.49 -1.79
N LEU A 114 -2.03 13.02 -0.77
CA LEU A 114 -2.38 13.79 0.42
C LEU A 114 -1.33 13.63 1.55
N GLY A 115 -0.23 12.93 1.29
CA GLY A 115 0.79 12.60 2.30
C GLY A 115 0.34 11.55 3.31
N LEU A 116 -0.72 10.79 2.99
CA LEU A 116 -1.27 9.74 3.83
C LEU A 116 -0.90 8.36 3.25
N ALA A 117 -0.66 7.38 4.12
CA ALA A 117 -0.33 6.02 3.72
C ALA A 117 -1.24 5.01 4.42
N VAL A 118 -1.69 4.00 3.67
CA VAL A 118 -2.42 2.86 4.21
C VAL A 118 -1.41 1.76 4.53
N VAL A 119 -1.36 1.36 5.81
CA VAL A 119 -0.48 0.30 6.30
C VAL A 119 -1.34 -0.80 6.93
N PRO A 120 -1.13 -2.08 6.57
CA PRO A 120 -1.79 -3.19 7.24
C PRO A 120 -1.52 -3.17 8.74
N LYS A 121 -2.55 -3.44 9.55
CA LYS A 121 -2.44 -3.40 11.02
C LYS A 121 -1.33 -4.30 11.57
N ARG A 122 -1.03 -5.42 10.89
CA ARG A 122 0.09 -6.33 11.24
C ARG A 122 1.43 -5.59 11.23
N ASP A 123 1.67 -4.78 10.20
CA ASP A 123 2.96 -4.13 9.96
C ASP A 123 3.14 -2.86 10.81
N LEU A 124 2.03 -2.32 11.35
CA LEU A 124 2.04 -1.21 12.31
C LEU A 124 2.87 -1.52 13.55
N HIS A 125 2.90 -2.78 14.01
CA HIS A 125 3.73 -3.18 15.14
C HIS A 125 5.22 -3.07 14.83
N GLY A 126 5.63 -3.42 13.61
CA GLY A 126 7.00 -3.25 13.13
C GLY A 126 7.40 -1.78 13.07
N LEU A 127 6.54 -0.93 12.49
CA LEU A 127 6.76 0.52 12.45
C LEU A 127 6.92 1.13 13.86
N ARG A 128 6.06 0.71 14.80
CA ARG A 128 6.16 1.14 16.20
C ARG A 128 7.48 0.69 16.83
N HIS A 129 7.88 -0.57 16.62
CA HIS A 129 9.15 -1.07 17.13
C HIS A 129 10.33 -0.25 16.62
N LEU A 130 10.37 0.07 15.32
CA LEU A 130 11.42 0.90 14.72
C LEU A 130 11.46 2.31 15.34
N ALA A 131 10.30 2.94 15.52
CA ALA A 131 10.21 4.26 16.16
C ALA A 131 10.75 4.24 17.60
N TRP A 132 10.44 3.18 18.38
CA TRP A 132 10.97 3.00 19.73
C TRP A 132 12.47 2.72 19.75
N SER A 133 12.96 1.90 18.81
CA SER A 133 14.38 1.56 18.67
C SER A 133 15.22 2.80 18.35
N GLU A 134 14.75 3.65 17.44
CA GLU A 134 15.44 4.89 17.08
C GLU A 134 15.51 5.87 18.27
N ARG A 135 14.40 5.99 19.01
CA ARG A 135 14.35 6.84 20.20
C ARG A 135 15.29 6.35 21.30
N SER A 136 15.34 5.03 21.50
CA SER A 136 16.24 4.40 22.48
C SER A 136 17.70 4.60 22.10
N ARG A 137 18.04 4.48 20.80
CA ARG A 137 19.40 4.72 20.30
C ARG A 137 19.85 6.16 20.53
N LYS A 138 18.98 7.14 20.30
CA LYS A 138 19.28 8.56 20.58
C LYS A 138 19.50 8.79 22.07
N ALA A 139 18.67 8.18 22.93
CA ALA A 139 18.84 8.28 24.38
C ALA A 139 20.15 7.64 24.86
N GLN A 140 20.51 6.46 24.33
CA GLN A 140 21.77 5.80 24.66
C GLN A 140 22.97 6.64 24.21
N ALA A 141 22.94 7.19 23.00
CA ALA A 141 24.00 8.06 22.50
C ALA A 141 24.21 9.30 23.39
N MET A 142 23.13 9.87 23.93
CA MET A 142 23.22 10.98 24.90
C MET A 142 23.83 10.50 26.23
N ALA A 143 23.38 9.36 26.75
CA ALA A 143 23.93 8.80 28.00
C ALA A 143 25.42 8.47 27.87
N ASP A 144 25.83 7.89 26.75
CA ASP A 144 27.24 7.58 26.46
C ASP A 144 28.07 8.87 26.37
N ALA A 145 27.54 9.93 25.74
CA ALA A 145 28.21 11.23 25.67
C ALA A 145 28.44 11.85 27.06
N GLU A 146 27.40 11.85 27.92
CA GLU A 146 27.52 12.31 29.31
C GLU A 146 28.53 11.48 30.11
N TYR A 147 28.53 10.16 29.91
CA TYR A 147 29.50 9.27 30.55
C TYR A 147 30.95 9.58 30.12
N GLN A 148 31.19 9.86 28.83
CA GLN A 148 32.52 10.26 28.37
C GLN A 148 32.96 11.62 28.95
N LEU A 149 32.03 12.57 29.10
CA LEU A 149 32.30 13.85 29.75
C LEU A 149 32.68 13.64 31.22
N TRP A 150 31.90 12.85 31.97
CA TRP A 150 32.22 12.51 33.36
C TRP A 150 33.58 11.82 33.49
N LYS A 151 33.85 10.82 32.65
CA LYS A 151 35.12 10.09 32.67
C LYS A 151 36.31 10.97 32.30
N GLY A 152 36.13 11.95 31.40
CA GLY A 152 37.16 12.90 31.03
C GLY A 152 37.43 14.00 32.08
N LEU A 153 36.54 14.16 33.06
CA LEU A 153 36.69 15.09 34.18
C LEU A 153 37.40 14.46 35.40
N ALA A 154 37.54 13.13 35.44
CA ALA A 154 38.20 12.36 36.51
C ALA A 154 39.65 12.00 36.13
#